data_AF-A0A7X4IVK1-F1
#
_entry.id   AF-A0A7X4IVK1-F1
#
_cell.length_a   1.000
_cell.length_b   1.000
_cell.length_c   1.000
_cell.angle_alpha   90.00
_cell.angle_beta   90.00
_cell.angle_gamma   90.00
#
_symmetry.space_group_name_H-M   'P 1'
#
loop_
_entity.id
_entity.type
_entity.pdbx_description
1 polymer ?
#
loop_
_entity_poly.entity_id
_entity_poly.type
_entity_poly.pdbx_seq_one_letter_code
_entity_poly.pdbx_strand_id
1 'polypeptide(L)' 'MWRQRRFYVTNIAQTLPGEWRLIREWGRIGSAGEHGMVGCRKTEEDAEAALDKLPAQKCRRGYHQRETHRIT' A
#
# COMPACT_ATOMS: atom_id res chain seq x y z
N MET A 1 -26.87 -9.84 -1.62
CA MET A 1 -26.24 -9.41 -0.36
C MET A 1 -24.72 -9.33 -0.58
N TRP A 2 -24.26 -8.23 -1.17
CA TRP A 2 -22.92 -8.15 -1.75
C TRP A 2 -21.90 -7.77 -0.67
N ARG A 3 -21.09 -8.76 -0.29
CA ARG A 3 -19.95 -8.59 0.61
C ARG A 3 -19.02 -7.56 0.01
N GLN A 4 -18.89 -6.42 0.69
CA GLN A 4 -18.11 -5.29 0.25
C GLN A 4 -16.61 -5.61 0.38
N ARG A 5 -16.05 -6.31 -0.60
CA ARG A 5 -14.64 -6.68 -0.62
C ARG A 5 -13.82 -5.46 -1.04
N ARG A 6 -12.94 -5.01 -0.16
CA ARG A 6 -11.99 -3.90 -0.41
C ARG A 6 -10.58 -4.47 -0.50
N PHE A 7 -9.75 -3.83 -1.31
CA PHE A 7 -8.33 -4.08 -1.31
C PHE A 7 -7.59 -2.85 -0.75
N TYR A 8 -6.43 -3.12 -0.18
CA TYR A 8 -5.50 -2.09 0.27
C TYR A 8 -4.09 -2.57 -0.06
N VAL A 9 -3.45 -1.92 -1.02
CA VAL A 9 -2.09 -2.21 -1.46
C VAL A 9 -1.21 -1.06 -1.02
N THR A 10 -0.01 -1.39 -0.57
CA THR A 10 1.02 -0.40 -0.25
C THR A 10 2.32 -0.86 -0.89
N ASN A 11 2.98 0.06 -1.56
CA ASN A 11 4.22 -0.20 -2.28
C ASN A 11 5.18 0.97 -2.03
N ILE A 12 6.48 0.68 -1.99
CA ILE A 12 7.51 1.71 -2.03
C ILE A 12 8.08 1.80 -3.44
N ALA A 13 8.46 3.00 -3.85
CA ALA A 13 9.14 3.24 -5.12
C ALA A 13 10.20 4.31 -4.90
N GLN A 14 11.38 4.09 -5.47
CA GLN A 14 12.40 5.11 -5.54
C GLN A 14 12.22 5.89 -6.85
N THR A 15 12.32 7.20 -6.74
CA THR A 15 12.24 8.10 -7.90
C THR A 15 13.63 8.29 -8.50
N LEU A 16 13.70 8.74 -9.77
CA LEU A 16 14.96 9.01 -10.45
C LEU A 16 15.93 9.94 -9.67
N PRO A 17 15.44 10.96 -8.93
CA PRO A 17 16.30 11.79 -8.06
C PRO A 17 16.76 11.10 -6.76
N GLY A 18 16.34 9.86 -6.50
CA GLY A 18 16.65 9.13 -5.26
C GLY A 18 15.65 9.35 -4.12
N GLU A 19 14.56 10.10 -4.33
CA GLU A 19 13.53 10.27 -3.29
C GLU A 19 12.72 8.99 -3.14
N TRP A 20 12.43 8.62 -1.89
CA TRP A 20 11.56 7.49 -1.57
C TRP A 20 10.11 7.93 -1.57
N ARG A 21 9.24 7.16 -2.24
CA ARG A 21 7.81 7.40 -2.26
C ARG A 21 7.06 6.16 -1.82
N LEU A 22 6.10 6.39 -0.94
CA LEU A 22 5.15 5.40 -0.49
C LEU A 22 3.86 5.57 -1.30
N ILE A 23 3.58 4.59 -2.15
CA ILE A 23 2.37 4.48 -2.94
C ILE A 23 1.35 3.65 -2.16
N ARG A 24 0.12 4.14 -2.07
CA ARG A 24 -0.97 3.47 -1.38
C ARG A 24 -2.17 3.42 -2.31
N GLU A 25 -2.70 2.25 -2.55
CA GLU A 25 -3.84 2.04 -3.45
C GLU A 25 -4.94 1.35 -2.67
N TRP A 26 -6.17 1.85 -2.79
CA TRP A 26 -7.32 1.23 -2.17
C TRP A 26 -8.56 1.40 -3.03
N GLY A 27 -9.45 0.41 -2.94
CA GLY A 27 -10.65 0.39 -3.76
C GLY A 27 -11.60 -0.72 -3.35
N ARG A 28 -12.74 -0.76 -4.04
CA ARG A 28 -13.64 -1.91 -4.00
C ARG A 28 -13.23 -2.87 -5.12
N ILE A 29 -13.12 -4.16 -4.80
CA ILE A 29 -12.84 -5.20 -5.80
C ILE A 29 -14.06 -5.29 -6.73
N GLY A 30 -13.83 -5.07 -8.03
CA GLY A 30 -14.89 -5.09 -9.06
C GLY A 30 -15.60 -3.76 -9.30
N SER A 31 -15.07 -2.63 -8.82
CA SER A 31 -15.58 -1.28 -9.13
C SER A 31 -14.45 -0.42 -9.69
N ALA A 32 -14.71 0.39 -10.72
CA ALA A 32 -13.72 1.25 -11.38
C ALA A 32 -13.18 2.43 -10.53
N GLY A 33 -13.52 2.48 -9.24
CA GLY A 33 -13.07 3.52 -8.31
C GLY A 33 -11.80 3.08 -7.58
N GLU A 34 -10.66 3.22 -8.25
CA GLU A 34 -9.35 3.04 -7.64
C GLU A 34 -8.87 4.39 -7.10
N HIS A 35 -8.66 4.48 -5.79
CA HIS A 35 -8.12 5.67 -5.15
C HIS A 35 -6.68 5.36 -4.73
N GLY A 36 -5.73 5.98 -5.44
CA GLY A 36 -4.30 5.93 -5.14
C GLY A 36 -3.83 7.23 -4.49
N MET A 37 -2.93 7.13 -3.51
CA MET A 37 -2.21 8.28 -2.95
C MET A 37 -0.73 7.98 -2.84
N VAL A 38 0.09 8.96 -3.22
CA VAL A 38 1.55 8.90 -3.16
C VAL A 38 2.04 9.87 -2.09
N GLY A 39 2.82 9.39 -1.14
CA GLY A 39 3.47 10.21 -0.12
C GLY A 39 4.99 10.16 -0.25
N CYS A 40 5.66 11.30 -0.16
CA CYS A 40 7.13 11.37 -0.14
C CYS A 40 7.67 11.01 1.24
N ARG A 41 8.79 10.30 1.27
CA ARG A 41 9.56 9.96 2.48
C ARG A 41 11.01 10.35 2.31
N LYS A 42 11.64 10.67 3.44
CA LYS A 42 12.98 11.25 3.48
C LYS A 42 14.08 10.21 3.30
N THR A 43 13.85 8.98 3.77
CA THR A 43 14.84 7.89 3.73
C THR A 43 14.19 6.57 3.34
N GLU A 44 15.02 5.63 2.90
CA GLU A 44 14.63 4.25 2.59
C GLU A 44 14.06 3.56 3.82
N GLU A 45 14.79 3.63 4.94
CA GLU A 45 14.42 3.01 6.21
C GLU A 45 13.06 3.50 6.71
N ASP A 46 12.76 4.79 6.53
CA ASP A 46 11.46 5.36 6.88
C ASP A 46 10.36 4.81 5.95
N ALA A 47 10.65 4.63 4.66
CA ALA A 47 9.71 4.03 3.70
C ALA A 47 9.43 2.55 3.97
N GLU A 48 10.46 1.77 4.30
CA GLU A 48 10.32 0.37 4.71
C GLU A 48 9.54 0.24 6.02
N ALA A 49 9.90 1.02 7.04
CA ALA A 49 9.17 1.02 8.31
C ALA A 49 7.68 1.37 8.13
N ALA A 50 7.35 2.19 7.15
CA ALA A 50 5.97 2.48 6.79
C ALA A 50 5.25 1.35 6.08
N LEU A 51 5.98 0.70 5.17
CA LEU A 51 5.50 -0.43 4.40
C LEU A 51 5.11 -1.57 5.33
N ASP A 52 5.79 -1.73 6.47
CA ASP A 52 5.42 -2.71 7.50
C ASP A 52 4.32 -2.21 8.45
N LYS A 53 4.42 -0.96 8.92
CA LYS A 53 3.49 -0.42 9.91
C LYS A 53 2.07 -0.25 9.37
N LEU A 54 1.91 0.10 8.10
CA LEU A 54 0.59 0.40 7.53
C LEU A 54 -0.28 -0.84 7.34
N PRO A 55 0.21 -1.94 6.72
CA PRO A 55 -0.51 -3.21 6.67
C PRO A 55 -0.86 -3.73 8.05
N ALA A 56 0.06 -3.68 9.02
CA ALA A 56 -0.21 -4.10 10.40
C ALA A 56 -1.39 -3.33 11.02
N GLN A 57 -1.42 -2.00 10.84
CA GLN A 57 -2.55 -1.17 11.30
C GLN A 57 -3.86 -1.48 10.56
N LYS A 58 -3.80 -1.82 9.27
CA LYS A 58 -5.00 -2.22 8.51
C LYS A 58 -5.47 -3.63 8.88
N CYS A 59 -4.57 -4.53 9.25
CA CYS A 59 -4.94 -5.86 9.72
C CYS A 59 -5.77 -5.81 10.99
N ARG A 60 -5.45 -4.87 11.91
CA ARG A 60 -6.29 -4.59 13.09
C ARG A 60 -7.73 -4.13 12.75
N ARG A 61 -7.96 -3.66 11.52
CA ARG A 61 -9.28 -3.26 11.00
C ARG A 61 -9.97 -4.34 10.17
N GLY A 62 -9.47 -5.58 10.19
CA GLY A 62 -10.07 -6.71 9.48
C GLY A 62 -9.57 -6.92 8.04
N TYR A 63 -8.48 -6.25 7.63
CA TYR A 63 -7.75 -6.67 6.44
C TYR A 63 -6.91 -7.91 6.75
N HIS A 64 -6.65 -8.73 5.73
CA HIS A 64 -5.68 -9.81 5.83
C HIS A 64 -4.47 -9.43 4.99
N GLN A 65 -3.28 -9.44 5.59
CA GLN A 65 -2.04 -9.16 4.88
C GLN A 65 -1.79 -10.29 3.90
N ARG A 66 -1.56 -9.92 2.64
CA ARG A 66 -1.07 -10.80 1.61
C ARG A 66 0.20 -10.19 1.07
N GLU A 67 1.33 -10.79 1.40
CA GLU A 67 2.61 -10.40 0.83
C GLU A 67 2.62 -10.80 -0.64
N THR A 68 2.81 -9.82 -1.53
CA THR A 68 2.98 -10.07 -2.96
C THR A 68 4.46 -9.97 -3.24
N HIS A 69 5.15 -11.10 -3.28
CA HIS A 69 6.52 -11.15 -3.77
C HIS A 69 6.50 -10.68 -5.23
N ARG A 70 7.12 -9.54 -5.52
CA ARG A 70 7.41 -9.16 -6.91
C ARG A 70 8.42 -10.17 -7.44
N ILE A 71 7.99 -10.98 -8.37
CA ILE A 71 8.87 -11.84 -9.16
C ILE A 71 9.81 -10.87 -9.89
N THR A 72 11.11 -11.02 -9.63
CA THR A 72 12.19 -10.19 -10.19
C THR A 72 12.41 -10.52 -11.66
#